data_AF-A0A497NG90-F1
#
_entry.id   AF-A0A497NG90-F1
#
_cell.length_a   1.000
_cell.length_b   1.000
_cell.length_c   1.000
_cell.angle_alpha   90.00
_cell.angle_beta   90.00
_cell.angle_gamma   90.00
#
_symmetry.space_group_name_H-M   'P 1'
#
loop_
_entity.id
_entity.type
_entity.pdbx_description
1 polymer ?
#
loop_
_entity_poly.entity_id
_entity_poly.type
_entity_poly.pdbx_seq_one_letter_code
_entity_poly.pdbx_strand_id
1 'polypeptide(L)'
;VSVSNLPLDRLIKRGRYDLVIMTSRHGKPVTELLEEVKKRWRIARSVVVVFGSPREGLRDILLREKTRMRDLADVIVNTIPRQGTETVRTEEAVYATLAIINMIH
;
A
#
# COMPACT_ATOMS: atom_id res chain seq x y z
N VAL A 1 5.26 8.21 -16.37
CA VAL A 1 4.74 8.47 -15.00
C VAL A 1 3.72 9.59 -15.09
N SER A 2 2.54 9.44 -14.47
CA SER A 2 1.55 10.51 -14.35
C SER A 2 1.69 11.21 -13.00
N VAL A 3 1.67 12.54 -12.98
CA VAL A 3 1.74 13.34 -11.75
C VAL A 3 0.37 13.98 -11.49
N SER A 4 -0.11 13.91 -10.24
CA SER A 4 -1.35 14.52 -9.78
C SER A 4 -1.06 15.63 -8.77
N ASN A 5 -1.76 16.76 -8.89
CA ASN A 5 -1.70 17.85 -7.90
C ASN A 5 -2.69 17.66 -6.73
N LEU A 6 -3.48 16.57 -6.74
CA LEU A 6 -4.39 16.24 -5.65
C LEU A 6 -3.62 15.61 -4.48
N PRO A 7 -4.01 15.91 -3.23
CA PRO A 7 -3.61 15.15 -2.06
C PRO A 7 -3.92 13.66 -2.21
N LEU A 8 -3.16 12.81 -1.52
CA LEU A 8 -3.27 11.36 -1.62
C LEU A 8 -4.66 10.87 -1.22
N ASP A 9 -5.24 11.41 -0.14
CA ASP A 9 -6.58 11.04 0.32
C ASP A 9 -7.65 11.25 -0.76
N ARG A 10 -7.60 12.40 -1.45
CA ARG A 10 -8.52 12.74 -2.54
C ARG A 10 -8.27 11.88 -3.76
N LEU A 11 -7.01 11.57 -4.07
CA LEU A 11 -6.66 10.72 -5.21
C LEU A 11 -7.24 9.31 -5.04
N ILE A 12 -7.11 8.73 -3.85
CA ILE A 12 -7.66 7.41 -3.53
C ILE A 12 -9.20 7.44 -3.58
N LYS A 13 -9.84 8.42 -2.93
CA LYS A 13 -11.31 8.57 -2.93
C LYS A 13 -11.87 8.77 -4.34
N ARG A 14 -11.18 9.54 -5.20
CA ARG A 14 -11.60 9.79 -6.58
C ARG A 14 -11.47 8.56 -7.46
N GLY A 15 -10.45 7.72 -7.22
CA GLY A 15 -10.18 6.52 -8.00
C GLY A 15 -11.26 5.44 -7.86
N ARG A 16 -12.03 5.43 -6.75
CA ARG A 16 -13.10 4.44 -6.47
C ARG A 16 -12.63 3.01 -6.69
N TYR A 17 -11.46 2.68 -6.12
CA TYR A 17 -10.88 1.35 -6.23
C TYR A 17 -11.70 0.35 -5.39
N ASP A 18 -11.88 -0.87 -5.91
CA ASP A 18 -12.53 -1.97 -5.19
C ASP A 18 -11.63 -2.55 -4.09
N LEU A 19 -10.30 -2.36 -4.20
CA LEU A 19 -9.32 -2.79 -3.22
C LEU A 19 -8.16 -1.79 -3.11
N VAL A 20 -7.98 -1.19 -1.93
CA VAL A 20 -6.88 -0.27 -1.59
C VAL A 20 -5.89 -0.96 -0.66
N ILE A 21 -4.72 -1.31 -1.20
CA ILE A 21 -3.61 -1.91 -0.43
C ILE A 21 -2.57 -0.82 -0.14
N MET A 22 -2.35 -0.49 1.12
CA MET A 22 -1.29 0.44 1.54
C MET A 22 -0.10 -0.31 2.11
N THR A 23 1.10 0.03 1.66
CA THR A 23 2.35 -0.56 2.17
C THR A 23 2.89 0.24 3.36
N SER A 24 3.31 -0.45 4.42
CA SER A 24 3.90 0.18 5.60
C SER A 24 4.75 -0.81 6.41
N ARG A 25 5.89 -0.36 6.92
CA ARG A 25 6.70 -1.13 7.89
C ARG A 25 5.94 -1.49 9.17
N HIS A 26 4.89 -0.71 9.49
CA HIS A 26 4.02 -0.92 10.66
C HIS A 26 2.70 -1.64 10.31
N GLY A 27 2.54 -2.06 9.05
CA GLY A 27 1.43 -2.90 8.64
C GLY A 27 1.56 -4.32 9.18
N LYS A 28 0.50 -5.12 9.03
CA LYS A 28 0.58 -6.55 9.35
C LYS A 28 1.53 -7.25 8.39
N PRO A 29 2.36 -8.20 8.84
CA PRO A 29 3.21 -8.99 7.96
C PRO A 29 2.39 -9.64 6.84
N VAL A 30 2.91 -9.61 5.61
CA VAL A 30 2.22 -10.16 4.44
C VAL A 30 1.82 -11.62 4.64
N THR A 31 2.64 -12.40 5.34
CA THR A 31 2.39 -13.81 5.65
C THR A 31 1.08 -14.04 6.42
N GLU A 32 0.65 -13.07 7.23
CA GLU A 32 -0.62 -13.14 7.97
C GLU A 32 -1.83 -12.70 7.13
N LEU A 33 -1.58 -11.96 6.04
CA LEU A 33 -2.61 -11.36 5.20
C LEU A 33 -2.78 -12.06 3.83
N LEU A 34 -1.92 -13.02 3.48
CA LEU A 34 -1.90 -13.71 2.19
C LEU A 34 -3.30 -14.17 1.73
N GLU A 35 -3.99 -14.94 2.57
CA GLU A 35 -5.31 -15.48 2.24
C GLU A 35 -6.39 -14.41 2.13
N GLU A 36 -6.32 -13.36 2.97
CA GLU A 36 -7.25 -12.24 2.91
C GLU A 36 -7.06 -11.44 1.61
N VAL A 37 -5.80 -11.10 1.29
CA VAL A 37 -5.43 -10.35 0.08
C VAL A 37 -5.84 -11.14 -1.15
N LYS A 38 -5.55 -12.45 -1.21
CA LYS A 38 -5.92 -13.32 -2.34
C LYS A 38 -7.43 -13.36 -2.58
N LYS A 39 -8.23 -13.49 -1.51
CA LYS A 39 -9.70 -13.50 -1.61
C LYS A 39 -10.26 -12.17 -2.11
N ARG A 40 -9.79 -11.04 -1.57
CA ARG A 40 -10.22 -9.70 -1.99
C ARG A 40 -9.78 -9.40 -3.42
N TRP A 41 -8.55 -9.79 -3.78
CA TRP A 41 -8.00 -9.57 -5.13
C TRP A 41 -8.86 -10.25 -6.20
N ARG A 42 -9.26 -11.51 -5.98
CA ARG A 42 -10.04 -12.29 -6.97
C ARG A 42 -11.38 -11.66 -7.35
N ILE A 43 -11.98 -10.87 -6.46
CA ILE A 43 -13.29 -10.22 -6.69
C ILE A 43 -13.19 -8.75 -7.06
N ALA A 44 -12.02 -8.12 -6.85
CA ALA A 44 -11.80 -6.71 -7.16
C ALA A 44 -11.63 -6.51 -8.67
N ARG A 45 -12.34 -5.55 -9.25
CA ARG A 45 -12.16 -5.15 -10.67
C ARG A 45 -11.14 -4.04 -10.81
N SER A 46 -10.89 -3.29 -9.75
CA SER A 46 -9.87 -2.24 -9.68
C SER A 46 -9.10 -2.31 -8.37
N VAL A 47 -7.79 -2.50 -8.46
CA VAL A 47 -6.88 -2.58 -7.30
C VAL A 47 -5.88 -1.44 -7.38
N VAL A 48 -5.60 -0.79 -6.25
CA VAL A 48 -4.50 0.15 -6.11
C VAL A 48 -3.56 -0.31 -5.00
N VAL A 49 -2.27 -0.32 -5.31
CA VAL A 49 -1.20 -0.51 -4.32
C VAL A 49 -0.51 0.82 -4.11
N VAL A 50 -0.48 1.29 -2.88
CA VAL A 50 0.02 2.62 -2.51
C VAL A 50 1.36 2.46 -1.79
N PHE A 51 2.34 3.25 -2.21
CA PHE A 51 3.68 3.29 -1.64
C PHE A 51 3.99 4.67 -1.08
N GLY A 52 4.77 4.70 0.00
CA GLY A 52 5.35 5.92 0.52
C GLY A 52 6.40 6.52 -0.44
N SER A 53 6.83 7.73 -0.11
CA SER A 53 7.92 8.39 -0.81
C SER A 53 9.27 7.98 -0.21
N PRO A 54 10.40 8.29 -0.87
CA PRO A 54 11.73 8.02 -0.31
C PRO A 54 12.01 8.70 1.04
N ARG A 55 11.27 9.78 1.38
CA ARG A 55 11.52 10.59 2.59
C ARG A 55 10.43 10.46 3.65
N GLU A 56 9.23 10.03 3.26
CA GLU A 56 8.05 9.97 4.13
C GLU A 56 7.21 8.73 3.83
N GLY A 57 6.81 8.02 4.90
CA GLY A 57 5.87 6.91 4.79
C GLY A 57 4.43 7.40 4.61
N LEU A 58 3.54 6.50 4.19
CA LEU A 58 2.11 6.82 3.98
C LEU A 58 1.41 7.37 5.23
N ARG A 59 1.83 6.91 6.41
CA ARG A 59 1.31 7.41 7.68
C ARG A 59 1.55 8.91 7.83
N ASP A 60 2.75 9.37 7.52
CA ASP A 60 3.16 10.76 7.72
C ASP A 60 2.51 11.67 6.66
N ILE A 61 2.48 11.19 5.41
CA ILE A 61 1.78 11.86 4.31
C ILE A 61 0.30 12.09 4.67
N LEU A 62 -0.41 11.04 5.06
CA LEU A 62 -1.84 11.14 5.37
C LEU A 62 -2.11 11.89 6.68
N LEU A 63 -1.19 11.86 7.64
CA LEU A 63 -1.30 12.67 8.85
C LEU A 63 -1.30 14.18 8.53
N ARG A 64 -0.45 14.62 7.59
CA ARG A 64 -0.46 16.00 7.08
C ARG A 64 -1.78 16.34 6.39
N GLU A 65 -2.40 15.36 5.75
CA GLU A 65 -3.73 15.45 5.13
C GLU A 65 -4.89 15.23 6.12
N LYS A 66 -4.60 15.17 7.44
CA LYS A 66 -5.58 14.95 8.52
C LYS A 66 -6.45 13.71 8.32
N THR A 67 -5.90 12.67 7.68
CA THR A 67 -6.58 11.42 7.37
C THR A 67 -5.78 10.24 7.92
N ARG A 68 -6.44 9.17 8.38
CA ARG A 68 -5.73 7.97 8.85
C ARG A 68 -5.71 6.95 7.72
N MET A 69 -4.62 6.17 7.61
CA MET A 69 -4.54 5.05 6.66
C MET A 69 -5.76 4.11 6.74
N ARG A 70 -6.24 3.82 7.96
CA ARG A 70 -7.39 2.93 8.21
C ARG A 70 -8.72 3.47 7.66
N ASP A 71 -8.82 4.78 7.41
CA ASP A 71 -10.01 5.40 6.85
C ASP A 71 -10.06 5.25 5.31
N LEU A 72 -8.95 4.85 4.68
CA LEU A 72 -8.80 4.75 3.22
C LEU A 72 -8.41 3.34 2.73
N ALA A 73 -7.66 2.60 3.54
CA ALA A 73 -7.09 1.32 3.15
C ALA A 73 -7.98 0.15 3.56
N ASP A 74 -8.19 -0.76 2.62
CA ASP A 74 -8.74 -2.08 2.91
C ASP A 74 -7.74 -2.96 3.65
N VAL A 75 -6.46 -2.83 3.26
CA VAL A 75 -5.35 -3.61 3.80
C VAL A 75 -4.15 -2.69 4.01
N ILE A 76 -3.55 -2.76 5.21
CA ILE A 76 -2.26 -2.13 5.51
C ILE A 76 -1.24 -3.23 5.77
N VAL A 77 -0.33 -3.43 4.82
CA VAL A 77 0.56 -4.60 4.78
C VAL A 77 2.03 -4.20 4.88
N ASN A 78 2.80 -5.00 5.60
CA ASN A 78 4.25 -5.03 5.54
C ASN A 78 4.70 -6.20 4.65
N THR A 79 5.15 -5.88 3.43
CA THR A 79 5.62 -6.86 2.44
C THR A 79 7.08 -7.28 2.62
N ILE A 80 7.84 -6.58 3.47
CA ILE A 80 9.25 -6.87 3.75
C ILE A 80 9.44 -6.92 5.28
N PRO A 81 8.82 -7.89 5.97
CA PRO A 81 9.01 -8.05 7.40
C PRO A 81 10.49 -8.36 7.68
N ARG A 82 11.03 -7.79 8.77
CA ARG A 82 12.45 -7.95 9.14
C ARG A 82 13.42 -7.51 8.03
N GLN A 83 13.10 -6.40 7.35
CA GLN A 83 13.85 -5.81 6.21
C GLN A 83 15.38 -5.66 6.38
N GLY A 84 15.95 -5.84 7.59
CA GLY A 84 17.41 -5.85 7.82
C GLY A 84 18.12 -4.51 7.63
N THR A 85 17.44 -3.54 7.01
CA THR A 85 17.88 -2.16 6.78
C THR A 85 16.98 -1.18 7.52
N GLU A 86 17.48 0.04 7.74
CA GLU A 86 16.67 1.10 8.36
C GLU A 86 15.48 1.49 7.46
N THR A 87 15.71 1.59 6.15
CA THR A 87 14.72 1.95 5.13
C THR A 87 14.79 0.98 3.95
N VAL A 88 13.62 0.74 3.33
CA VAL A 88 13.54 0.15 2.00
C VAL A 88 13.09 1.25 1.06
N ARG A 89 13.84 1.48 -0.01
CA ARG A 89 13.52 2.54 -0.97
C ARG A 89 12.26 2.18 -1.74
N THR A 90 11.55 3.18 -2.28
CA THR A 90 10.28 2.97 -2.96
C THR A 90 10.42 1.98 -4.13
N GLU A 91 11.50 2.07 -4.91
CA GLU A 91 11.78 1.15 -6.02
C GLU A 91 11.92 -0.31 -5.56
N GLU A 92 12.65 -0.57 -4.48
CA GLU A 92 12.83 -1.90 -3.89
C GLU A 92 11.51 -2.43 -3.33
N ALA A 93 10.75 -1.57 -2.64
CA ALA A 93 9.45 -1.91 -2.08
C ALA A 93 8.43 -2.25 -3.17
N VAL A 94 8.45 -1.54 -4.30
CA VAL A 94 7.61 -1.84 -5.47
C VAL A 94 7.94 -3.22 -6.02
N TYR A 95 9.23 -3.53 -6.26
CA TYR A 95 9.62 -4.85 -6.76
C TYR A 95 9.23 -5.98 -5.81
N ALA A 96 9.56 -5.87 -4.52
CA ALA A 96 9.24 -6.90 -3.54
C ALA A 96 7.73 -7.13 -3.41
N THR A 97 6.96 -6.04 -3.36
CA THR A 97 5.50 -6.11 -3.21
C THR A 97 4.84 -6.73 -4.44
N LEU A 98 5.21 -6.29 -5.64
CA LEU A 98 4.64 -6.84 -6.87
C LEU A 98 5.06 -8.29 -7.12
N ALA A 99 6.27 -8.69 -6.74
CA ALA A 99 6.70 -10.09 -6.81
C ALA A 99 5.81 -10.99 -5.93
N ILE A 100 5.52 -10.57 -4.69
CA ILE A 100 4.63 -11.32 -3.79
C ILE A 100 3.22 -11.38 -4.35
N ILE A 101 2.68 -10.24 -4.80
CA ILE A 101 1.35 -10.15 -5.39
C ILE A 101 1.23 -11.06 -6.62
N ASN A 102 2.23 -11.07 -7.49
CA ASN A 102 2.28 -11.91 -8.70
C ASN A 102 2.25 -13.41 -8.38
N MET A 103 2.72 -13.83 -7.21
CA MET A 103 2.62 -15.23 -6.78
C MET A 103 1.23 -15.63 -6.28
N ILE A 104 0.39 -14.67 -5.90
CA ILE A 104 -0.86 -14.96 -5.18
C ILE A 104 -2.13 -14.55 -5.92
N HIS A 105 -2.03 -13.68 -6.93
CA HIS A 105 -3.18 -13.21 -7.70
C HIS A 105 -3.62 -14.17 -8.82
#